data_AF-A0A957QRY8-F1
#
_entry.id   AF-A0A957QRY8-F1
#
_cell.length_a   1.000
_cell.length_b   1.000
_cell.length_c   1.000
_cell.angle_alpha   90.00
_cell.angle_beta   90.00
_cell.angle_gamma   90.00
#
_symmetry.space_group_name_H-M   'P 1'
#
loop_
_entity.id
_entity.type
_entity.pdbx_description
1 polymer ?
#
loop_
_entity_poly.entity_id
_entity_poly.type
_entity_poly.pdbx_seq_one_letter_code
_entity_poly.pdbx_strand_id
1 'polypeptide(L)'
;MDRELIALNGADTLTDNLTDTLADAPAEEPATTLDLSEKYPQDQPVTTLDAHDLQSLFQAAYEWLAHNYELVNRLNVFPVPDGDTGTNMLLTIKSAWANIANRHNATVGDVAEAAAEGAHHGSRGNSGVILGQILQGFSQSLREKATITTHDLAQALREAAEAAYSAVPAPVEGTILTVAREIGVAAESAAHKTRDIRDMLAHIVAAADESVLRTPELLPVLKQAGVVDSGGKGLFLVFEGMHRAMTGQYVPARGGESPAVDERYEQMERKGHRTLPAIEWGFDVQFLIEQPNKPVDTIAADIAAMGDCPLVEGDEHLVKVHVHVFDPGLPISYGIATGFITDVVVENMDDMAMAMRQRTEPAPADAPAAESPGAPMLDEAIIGIVAVTP
;
A
#
# COMPACT_ATOMS: atom_id res chain seq x y z
N MET A 1 -23.64 52.20 55.07
CA MET A 1 -24.52 52.60 56.19
C MET A 1 -25.92 52.55 55.63
N ASP A 2 -26.59 51.39 55.63
CA ASP A 2 -27.38 50.82 56.75
C ASP A 2 -28.84 50.87 56.26
N ARG A 3 -29.71 49.87 56.27
CA ARG A 3 -29.87 48.55 56.92
C ARG A 3 -30.89 47.76 56.07
N GLU A 4 -30.64 46.51 55.71
CA GLU A 4 -31.15 45.29 56.37
C GLU A 4 -32.60 45.32 56.89
N LEU A 5 -33.43 44.41 56.38
CA LEU A 5 -34.20 43.49 57.23
C LEU A 5 -34.50 42.17 56.52
N ILE A 6 -34.16 41.10 57.22
CA ILE A 6 -34.22 39.66 56.91
C ILE A 6 -35.53 39.07 57.48
N ALA A 7 -36.01 37.99 56.84
CA ALA A 7 -36.63 36.76 57.42
C ALA A 7 -37.89 36.33 56.63
N LEU A 8 -38.23 35.06 56.38
CA LEU A 8 -37.61 33.72 56.47
C LEU A 8 -38.71 32.78 55.93
N ASN A 9 -38.36 31.77 55.13
CA ASN A 9 -38.84 30.38 55.24
C ASN A 9 -38.39 29.56 54.02
N GLY A 10 -37.60 28.52 54.30
CA GLY A 10 -37.27 27.47 53.35
C GLY A 10 -38.14 26.22 53.54
N ALA A 11 -38.17 25.38 52.52
CA ALA A 11 -38.22 23.92 52.62
C ALA A 11 -37.92 23.30 51.24
N ASP A 12 -36.94 22.40 51.23
CA ASP A 12 -36.48 21.56 50.12
C ASP A 12 -37.54 20.58 49.58
N THR A 13 -37.45 20.21 48.29
CA THR A 13 -37.00 18.87 47.81
C THR A 13 -37.42 18.55 46.36
N LEU A 14 -36.41 18.39 45.51
CA LEU A 14 -36.17 17.37 44.46
C LEU A 14 -37.31 16.52 43.87
N THR A 15 -37.40 16.52 42.54
CA THR A 15 -37.44 15.34 41.62
C THR A 15 -37.23 15.90 40.19
N ASP A 16 -36.02 15.74 39.63
CA ASP A 16 -35.67 14.86 38.48
C ASP A 16 -36.64 14.94 37.28
N ASN A 17 -36.27 14.97 36.00
CA ASN A 17 -35.05 15.12 35.19
C ASN A 17 -35.56 14.79 33.76
N LEU A 18 -35.24 15.57 32.72
CA LEU A 18 -35.21 15.17 31.28
C LEU A 18 -35.14 16.44 30.40
N THR A 19 -33.98 17.08 30.39
CA THR A 19 -33.53 17.88 29.24
C THR A 19 -32.20 17.30 28.84
N ASP A 20 -32.23 16.33 27.93
CA ASP A 20 -31.02 15.74 27.37
C ASP A 20 -30.46 16.69 26.31
N THR A 21 -29.37 17.30 26.73
CA THR A 21 -28.22 17.81 25.99
C THR A 21 -28.10 17.41 24.52
N LEU A 22 -28.33 18.37 23.61
CA LEU A 22 -27.61 18.43 22.34
C LEU A 22 -26.17 18.86 22.66
N ALA A 23 -25.33 17.88 23.01
CA ALA A 23 -23.90 18.07 23.13
C ALA A 23 -23.33 18.44 21.75
N ASP A 24 -22.50 19.48 21.74
CA ASP A 24 -21.57 19.80 20.65
C ASP A 24 -20.92 18.50 20.15
N ALA A 25 -21.11 18.19 18.87
CA ALA A 25 -20.24 17.25 18.21
C ALA A 25 -18.81 17.82 18.31
N PRO A 26 -17.81 17.06 18.77
CA PRO A 26 -16.45 17.54 18.79
C PRO A 26 -16.07 17.86 17.34
N ALA A 27 -15.60 19.08 17.09
CA ALA A 27 -14.90 19.39 15.85
C ALA A 27 -13.80 18.34 15.71
N GLU A 28 -13.82 17.57 14.62
CA GLU A 28 -12.70 16.70 14.27
C GLU A 28 -11.43 17.56 14.31
N GLU A 29 -10.53 17.26 15.24
CA GLU A 29 -9.19 17.86 15.22
C GLU A 29 -8.59 17.58 13.83
N PRO A 30 -7.99 18.58 13.17
CA PRO A 30 -7.35 18.32 11.88
C PRO A 30 -6.32 17.23 12.10
N ALA A 31 -6.47 16.12 11.39
CA ALA A 31 -5.54 15.00 11.45
C ALA A 31 -4.13 15.56 11.33
N THR A 32 -3.29 15.37 12.36
CA THR A 32 -1.95 15.95 12.44
C THR A 32 -1.16 15.46 11.24
N THR A 33 -1.04 16.31 10.22
CA THR A 33 -0.27 16.02 9.02
C THR A 33 1.19 15.89 9.40
N LEU A 34 1.83 14.81 8.97
CA LEU A 34 3.26 14.66 9.17
C LEU A 34 4.00 15.73 8.35
N ASP A 35 4.56 16.72 9.04
CA ASP A 35 5.15 17.92 8.44
C ASP A 35 6.56 18.16 8.99
N LEU A 36 7.58 17.86 8.18
CA LEU A 36 8.99 18.11 8.53
C LEU A 36 9.43 19.55 8.21
N SER A 37 8.58 20.36 7.56
CA SER A 37 8.89 21.77 7.29
C SER A 37 8.91 22.63 8.56
N GLU A 38 8.28 22.17 9.65
CA GLU A 38 8.43 22.79 10.97
C GLU A 38 9.85 22.60 11.54
N LYS A 39 10.45 21.41 11.37
CA LYS A 39 11.84 21.13 11.75
C LYS A 39 12.83 21.83 10.82
N TYR A 40 12.49 21.91 9.53
CA TYR A 40 13.34 22.45 8.48
C TYR A 40 12.70 23.66 7.78
N PRO A 41 13.01 24.89 8.24
CA PRO A 41 12.55 26.12 7.58
C PRO A 41 12.87 26.15 6.07
N GLN A 42 12.01 26.81 5.27
CA GLN A 42 12.13 26.84 3.80
C GLN A 42 13.36 27.60 3.29
N ASP A 43 13.97 28.44 4.12
CA ASP A 43 15.11 29.29 3.79
C ASP A 43 16.48 28.66 4.10
N GLN A 44 16.52 27.44 4.63
CA GLN A 44 17.76 26.75 5.00
C GLN A 44 17.86 25.36 4.33
N PRO A 45 19.04 25.00 3.81
CA PRO A 45 19.20 23.72 3.14
C PRO A 45 19.19 22.55 4.13
N VAL A 46 18.46 21.49 3.78
CA VAL A 46 18.44 20.24 4.54
C VAL A 46 19.59 19.36 4.08
N THR A 47 20.74 19.49 4.72
CA THR A 47 21.99 18.83 4.27
C THR A 47 22.15 17.40 4.77
N THR A 48 21.42 17.01 5.81
CA THR A 48 21.44 15.67 6.40
C THR A 48 20.08 15.35 7.03
N LEU A 49 19.71 14.08 7.03
CA LEU A 49 18.55 13.54 7.76
C LEU A 49 19.01 12.51 8.79
N ASP A 50 18.40 12.53 9.96
CA ASP A 50 18.61 11.53 11.02
C ASP A 50 17.61 10.37 10.92
N ALA A 51 17.68 9.44 11.88
CA ALA A 51 16.78 8.29 11.95
C ALA A 51 15.30 8.71 12.04
N HIS A 52 14.97 9.69 12.88
CA HIS A 52 13.59 10.15 13.07
C HIS A 52 13.03 10.79 11.81
N ASP A 53 13.86 11.55 11.08
CA ASP A 53 13.47 12.11 9.79
C ASP A 53 13.17 11.02 8.78
N LEU A 54 14.03 10.02 8.66
CA LEU A 54 13.82 8.92 7.72
C LEU A 54 12.57 8.09 8.09
N GLN A 55 12.32 7.85 9.38
CA GLN A 55 11.07 7.23 9.84
C GLN A 55 9.85 8.04 9.40
N SER A 56 9.90 9.36 9.58
CA SER A 56 8.82 10.28 9.18
C SER A 56 8.60 10.20 7.66
N LEU A 57 9.66 10.18 6.85
CA LEU A 57 9.55 10.01 5.39
C LEU A 57 8.91 8.65 5.00
N PHE A 58 9.25 7.56 5.68
CA PHE A 58 8.60 6.27 5.46
C PHE A 58 7.12 6.27 5.84
N GLN A 59 6.75 6.94 6.94
CA GLN A 59 5.35 7.12 7.32
C GLN A 59 4.58 7.88 6.23
N ALA A 60 5.13 8.98 5.74
CA ALA A 60 4.52 9.78 4.68
C ALA A 60 4.35 8.99 3.39
N ALA A 61 5.36 8.21 3.01
CA ALA A 61 5.29 7.33 1.85
C ALA A 61 4.17 6.29 1.98
N TYR A 62 4.05 5.64 3.16
CA TYR A 62 2.96 4.71 3.45
C TYR A 62 1.60 5.40 3.37
N GLU A 63 1.40 6.51 4.07
CA GLU A 63 0.13 7.23 4.12
C GLU A 63 -0.30 7.73 2.73
N TRP A 64 0.65 8.26 1.95
CA TRP A 64 0.36 8.75 0.61
C TRP A 64 0.02 7.63 -0.37
N LEU A 65 0.73 6.48 -0.31
CA LEU A 65 0.35 5.31 -1.09
C LEU A 65 -1.00 4.75 -0.63
N ALA A 66 -1.27 4.71 0.68
CA ALA A 66 -2.55 4.28 1.25
C ALA A 66 -3.73 5.17 0.82
N HIS A 67 -3.49 6.44 0.54
CA HIS A 67 -4.51 7.33 -0.02
C HIS A 67 -4.78 7.04 -1.50
N ASN A 68 -3.76 6.61 -2.24
CA ASN A 68 -3.79 6.54 -3.70
C ASN A 68 -3.79 5.11 -4.27
N TYR A 69 -3.75 4.05 -3.45
CA TYR A 69 -3.55 2.67 -3.94
C TYR A 69 -4.63 2.22 -4.92
N GLU A 70 -5.87 2.69 -4.80
CA GLU A 70 -6.94 2.38 -5.77
C GLU A 70 -6.69 2.98 -7.15
N LEU A 71 -6.01 4.13 -7.23
CA LEU A 71 -5.54 4.65 -8.52
C LEU A 71 -4.54 3.69 -9.15
N VAL A 72 -3.61 3.16 -8.35
CA VAL A 72 -2.62 2.19 -8.81
C VAL A 72 -3.29 0.89 -9.28
N ASN A 73 -4.26 0.38 -8.52
CA ASN A 73 -5.05 -0.79 -8.90
C ASN A 73 -5.75 -0.60 -10.26
N ARG A 74 -6.30 0.58 -10.53
CA ARG A 74 -6.97 0.88 -11.81
C ARG A 74 -6.04 0.88 -13.02
N LEU A 75 -4.74 1.07 -12.82
CA LEU A 75 -3.74 1.07 -13.88
C LEU A 75 -3.20 -0.34 -14.17
N ASN A 76 -3.49 -1.33 -13.33
CA ASN A 76 -2.91 -2.66 -13.44
C ASN A 76 -3.49 -3.44 -14.62
N VAL A 77 -2.73 -3.49 -15.71
CA VAL A 77 -3.05 -4.21 -16.94
C VAL A 77 -1.94 -5.17 -17.39
N PHE A 78 -0.82 -5.21 -16.65
CA PHE A 78 0.37 -5.99 -16.98
C PHE A 78 1.04 -6.55 -15.71
N PRO A 79 1.50 -7.83 -15.73
CA PRO A 79 1.31 -8.82 -16.80
C PRO A 79 -0.14 -9.33 -16.87
N VAL A 80 -0.89 -9.20 -15.78
CA VAL A 80 -2.26 -9.68 -15.64
C VAL A 80 -3.15 -8.51 -15.18
N PRO A 81 -4.31 -8.27 -15.81
CA PRO A 81 -5.21 -7.17 -15.47
C PRO A 81 -6.11 -7.50 -14.27
N ASP A 82 -5.54 -7.96 -13.16
CA ASP A 82 -6.24 -8.40 -11.94
C ASP A 82 -6.56 -7.25 -10.96
N GLY A 83 -5.97 -6.07 -11.17
CA GLY A 83 -6.31 -4.89 -10.38
C GLY A 83 -5.76 -4.89 -8.96
N ASP A 84 -4.69 -5.64 -8.67
CA ASP A 84 -4.16 -5.81 -7.31
C ASP A 84 -2.86 -5.04 -6.99
N THR A 85 -2.17 -4.49 -8.01
CA THR A 85 -0.81 -3.93 -7.87
C THR A 85 -0.69 -2.93 -6.71
N GLY A 86 -1.66 -2.01 -6.59
CA GLY A 86 -1.69 -1.01 -5.53
C GLY A 86 -1.94 -1.61 -4.15
N THR A 87 -2.82 -2.61 -4.05
CA THR A 87 -3.06 -3.38 -2.83
C THR A 87 -1.78 -4.08 -2.37
N ASN A 88 -1.11 -4.76 -3.29
CA ASN A 88 0.15 -5.48 -3.07
C ASN A 88 1.28 -4.55 -2.58
N MET A 89 1.47 -3.41 -3.25
CA MET A 89 2.45 -2.41 -2.80
C MET A 89 2.07 -1.77 -1.45
N LEU A 90 0.77 -1.51 -1.22
CA LEU A 90 0.28 -0.96 0.05
C LEU A 90 0.54 -1.91 1.22
N LEU A 91 0.21 -3.20 1.08
CA LEU A 91 0.46 -4.20 2.12
C LEU A 91 1.96 -4.32 2.42
N THR A 92 2.79 -4.26 1.39
CA THR A 92 4.26 -4.29 1.52
C THR A 92 4.78 -3.10 2.31
N ILE A 93 4.44 -1.87 1.90
CA ILE A 93 4.95 -0.67 2.58
C ILE A 93 4.34 -0.50 3.98
N LYS A 94 3.10 -0.98 4.19
CA LYS A 94 2.48 -1.04 5.52
C LYS A 94 3.27 -1.96 6.45
N SER A 95 3.71 -3.12 5.96
CA SER A 95 4.55 -4.05 6.72
C SER A 95 5.93 -3.44 7.03
N ALA A 96 6.55 -2.76 6.06
CA ALA A 96 7.78 -2.01 6.27
C ALA A 96 7.61 -0.96 7.38
N TRP A 97 6.57 -0.12 7.28
CA TRP A 97 6.28 0.90 8.29
C TRP A 97 5.99 0.31 9.67
N ALA A 98 5.20 -0.76 9.75
CA ALA A 98 4.90 -1.43 11.00
C ALA A 98 6.16 -1.97 11.69
N ASN A 99 7.13 -2.48 10.92
CA ASN A 99 8.39 -2.95 11.48
C ASN A 99 9.26 -1.77 11.98
N ILE A 100 9.35 -0.69 11.20
CA ILE A 100 10.01 0.56 11.62
C ILE A 100 9.42 1.10 12.94
N ALA A 101 8.09 1.16 13.04
CA ALA A 101 7.39 1.75 14.19
C ALA A 101 7.50 0.90 15.47
N ASN A 102 7.67 -0.42 15.33
CA ASN A 102 7.76 -1.35 16.47
C ASN A 102 9.21 -1.58 16.95
N ARG A 103 10.20 -0.96 16.32
CA ARG A 103 11.61 -1.09 16.67
C ARG A 103 12.19 0.22 17.18
N HIS A 104 13.17 0.12 18.07
CA HIS A 104 14.02 1.25 18.39
C HIS A 104 15.08 1.41 17.30
N ASN A 105 15.06 2.55 16.61
CA ASN A 105 15.99 2.86 15.52
C ASN A 105 16.86 4.05 15.94
N ALA A 106 18.14 3.82 16.17
CA ALA A 106 19.09 4.84 16.58
C ALA A 106 19.78 5.51 15.39
N THR A 107 19.85 4.82 14.25
CA THR A 107 20.54 5.25 13.04
C THR A 107 19.65 5.17 11.80
N VAL A 108 19.99 5.88 10.72
CA VAL A 108 19.29 5.72 9.44
C VAL A 108 19.44 4.30 8.86
N GLY A 109 20.58 3.64 9.15
CA GLY A 109 20.79 2.23 8.84
C GLY A 109 19.76 1.33 9.54
N ASP A 110 19.50 1.54 10.83
CA ASP A 110 18.51 0.76 11.59
C ASP A 110 17.10 0.91 10.99
N VAL A 111 16.73 2.14 10.60
CA VAL A 111 15.43 2.41 9.95
C VAL A 111 15.32 1.69 8.62
N ALA A 112 16.36 1.76 7.78
CA ALA A 112 16.36 1.12 6.47
C ALA A 112 16.35 -0.42 6.58
N GLU A 113 17.08 -0.98 7.55
CA GLU A 113 17.06 -2.42 7.86
C GLU A 113 15.67 -2.87 8.33
N ALA A 114 15.05 -2.15 9.27
CA ALA A 114 13.69 -2.44 9.71
C ALA A 114 12.67 -2.36 8.55
N ALA A 115 12.82 -1.37 7.66
CA ALA A 115 11.97 -1.24 6.49
C ALA A 115 12.10 -2.45 5.54
N ALA A 116 13.33 -2.83 5.22
CA ALA A 116 13.63 -3.94 4.32
C ALA A 116 13.16 -5.28 4.89
N GLU A 117 13.44 -5.56 6.16
CA GLU A 117 12.94 -6.75 6.85
C GLU A 117 11.41 -6.78 6.85
N GLY A 118 10.75 -5.67 7.19
CA GLY A 118 9.28 -5.60 7.20
C GLY A 118 8.68 -5.85 5.82
N ALA A 119 9.29 -5.27 4.79
CA ALA A 119 8.86 -5.48 3.41
C ALA A 119 9.08 -6.92 2.94
N HIS A 120 10.21 -7.55 3.26
CA HIS A 120 10.50 -8.93 2.87
C HIS A 120 9.46 -9.90 3.45
N HIS A 121 9.16 -9.78 4.75
CA HIS A 121 8.16 -10.63 5.39
C HIS A 121 6.74 -10.37 4.86
N GLY A 122 6.37 -9.10 4.63
CA GLY A 122 5.00 -8.71 4.30
C GLY A 122 4.71 -8.45 2.82
N SER A 123 5.68 -8.64 1.92
CA SER A 123 5.49 -8.39 0.49
C SER A 123 4.39 -9.28 -0.08
N ARG A 124 3.63 -8.77 -1.05
CA ARG A 124 2.61 -9.55 -1.76
C ARG A 124 2.64 -9.22 -3.23
N GLY A 125 2.39 -10.23 -4.06
CA GLY A 125 2.45 -10.11 -5.50
C GLY A 125 3.84 -9.74 -6.02
N ASN A 126 3.99 -9.76 -7.35
CA ASN A 126 5.23 -9.31 -7.99
C ASN A 126 5.58 -7.86 -7.64
N SER A 127 4.59 -6.96 -7.60
CA SER A 127 4.84 -5.54 -7.32
C SER A 127 5.30 -5.28 -5.90
N GLY A 128 4.75 -6.00 -4.91
CA GLY A 128 5.17 -5.88 -3.52
C GLY A 128 6.56 -6.49 -3.28
N VAL A 129 6.85 -7.63 -3.91
CA VAL A 129 8.17 -8.25 -3.79
C VAL A 129 9.25 -7.39 -4.45
N ILE A 130 9.00 -6.82 -5.63
CA ILE A 130 9.94 -5.86 -6.26
C ILE A 130 10.13 -4.61 -5.38
N LEU A 131 9.06 -4.07 -4.78
CA LEU A 131 9.19 -2.97 -3.82
C LEU A 131 10.03 -3.37 -2.60
N GLY A 132 9.88 -4.60 -2.10
CA GLY A 132 10.72 -5.17 -1.06
C GLY A 132 12.20 -5.19 -1.45
N GLN A 133 12.52 -5.55 -2.69
CA GLN A 133 13.89 -5.56 -3.21
C GLN A 133 14.50 -4.17 -3.38
N ILE A 134 13.69 -3.18 -3.77
CA ILE A 134 14.10 -1.77 -3.75
C ILE A 134 14.51 -1.37 -2.32
N LEU A 135 13.69 -1.71 -1.32
CA LEU A 135 14.00 -1.41 0.08
C LEU A 135 15.21 -2.19 0.60
N GLN A 136 15.39 -3.43 0.15
CA GLN A 136 16.56 -4.25 0.49
C GLN A 136 17.86 -3.64 -0.05
N GLY A 137 17.91 -3.25 -1.32
CA GLY A 137 19.08 -2.57 -1.88
C GLY A 137 19.35 -1.20 -1.23
N PHE A 138 18.29 -0.44 -0.92
CA PHE A 138 18.38 0.81 -0.18
C PHE A 138 19.00 0.61 1.22
N SER A 139 18.56 -0.41 1.95
CA SER A 139 19.05 -0.78 3.28
C SER A 139 20.54 -1.15 3.28
N GLN A 140 20.97 -1.97 2.31
CA GLN A 140 22.37 -2.39 2.19
C GLN A 140 23.32 -1.20 2.05
N SER A 141 22.93 -0.18 1.29
CA SER A 141 23.74 1.02 1.07
C SER A 141 23.87 1.89 2.33
N LEU A 142 22.84 1.91 3.17
CA LEU A 142 22.77 2.73 4.37
C LEU A 142 23.27 2.04 5.62
N ARG A 143 23.78 0.81 5.50
CA ARG A 143 24.33 0.04 6.62
C ARG A 143 25.36 0.87 7.40
N GLU A 144 25.23 0.85 8.72
CA GLU A 144 26.12 1.56 9.67
C GLU A 144 26.08 3.10 9.59
N LYS A 145 25.23 3.71 8.76
CA LYS A 145 25.12 5.17 8.70
C LYS A 145 24.19 5.70 9.80
N ALA A 146 24.70 6.66 10.58
CA ALA A 146 23.91 7.38 11.59
C ALA A 146 22.94 8.39 10.97
N THR A 147 23.36 9.06 9.90
CA THR A 147 22.59 10.06 9.15
C THR A 147 22.79 9.86 7.65
N ILE A 148 21.90 10.41 6.82
CA ILE A 148 21.95 10.32 5.36
C ILE A 148 22.11 11.70 4.72
N THR A 149 23.06 11.84 3.78
CA THR A 149 23.25 13.03 2.93
C THR A 149 22.69 12.81 1.52
N THR A 150 22.71 13.85 0.68
CA THR A 150 22.35 13.73 -0.76
C THR A 150 23.18 12.69 -1.51
N HIS A 151 24.47 12.55 -1.22
CA HIS A 151 25.32 11.54 -1.85
C HIS A 151 24.98 10.12 -1.40
N ASP A 152 24.72 9.94 -0.10
CA ASP A 152 24.31 8.65 0.45
C ASP A 152 22.97 8.22 -0.11
N LEU A 153 22.00 9.15 -0.22
CA LEU A 153 20.70 8.89 -0.83
C LEU A 153 20.83 8.51 -2.31
N ALA A 154 21.69 9.19 -3.06
CA ALA A 154 21.91 8.86 -4.47
C ALA A 154 22.49 7.45 -4.64
N GLN A 155 23.48 7.10 -3.81
CA GLN A 155 24.08 5.76 -3.81
C GLN A 155 23.03 4.70 -3.44
N ALA A 156 22.25 4.94 -2.39
CA ALA A 156 21.22 4.01 -1.94
C ALA A 156 20.13 3.77 -2.99
N LEU A 157 19.73 4.81 -3.74
CA LEU A 157 18.75 4.67 -4.81
C LEU A 157 19.30 3.95 -6.05
N ARG A 158 20.60 4.09 -6.35
CA ARG A 158 21.25 3.28 -7.39
C ARG A 158 21.25 1.80 -6.99
N GLU A 159 21.72 1.49 -5.78
CA GLU A 159 21.80 0.11 -5.28
C GLU A 159 20.40 -0.53 -5.13
N ALA A 160 19.39 0.25 -4.75
CA ALA A 160 17.99 -0.17 -4.76
C ALA A 160 17.51 -0.59 -6.15
N ALA A 161 17.84 0.18 -7.20
CA ALA A 161 17.50 -0.18 -8.57
C ALA A 161 18.24 -1.45 -9.02
N GLU A 162 19.54 -1.57 -8.73
CA GLU A 162 20.34 -2.76 -9.06
C GLU A 162 19.79 -4.03 -8.40
N ALA A 163 19.40 -3.95 -7.13
CA ALA A 163 18.78 -5.05 -6.40
C ALA A 163 17.44 -5.48 -7.04
N ALA A 164 16.57 -4.51 -7.36
CA ALA A 164 15.28 -4.77 -7.99
C ALA A 164 15.42 -5.46 -9.37
N TYR A 165 16.36 -5.00 -10.21
CA TYR A 165 16.62 -5.67 -11.49
C TYR A 165 17.17 -7.08 -11.31
N SER A 166 18.06 -7.28 -10.33
CA SER A 166 18.69 -8.57 -10.10
C SER A 166 17.72 -9.62 -9.56
N ALA A 167 16.68 -9.19 -8.85
CA ALA A 167 15.67 -10.08 -8.30
C ALA A 167 14.70 -10.63 -9.36
N VAL A 168 14.57 -9.99 -10.52
CA VAL A 168 13.64 -10.40 -11.58
C VAL A 168 14.39 -11.19 -12.66
N PRO A 169 14.10 -12.49 -12.89
CA PRO A 169 14.84 -13.31 -13.86
C PRO A 169 14.81 -12.78 -15.30
N ALA A 170 13.73 -12.11 -15.70
CA ALA A 170 13.54 -11.52 -17.02
C ALA A 170 12.99 -10.09 -16.87
N PRO A 171 13.85 -9.10 -16.55
CA PRO A 171 13.40 -7.74 -16.30
C PRO A 171 12.89 -7.08 -17.59
N VAL A 172 11.79 -6.33 -17.48
CA VAL A 172 11.12 -5.69 -18.61
C VAL A 172 11.14 -4.16 -18.44
N GLU A 173 11.61 -3.45 -19.47
CA GLU A 173 11.53 -1.98 -19.49
C GLU A 173 10.09 -1.50 -19.73
N GLY A 174 9.77 -0.31 -19.22
CA GLY A 174 8.40 0.19 -19.14
C GLY A 174 7.63 -0.34 -17.93
N THR A 175 8.34 -0.85 -16.91
CA THR A 175 7.77 -1.28 -15.62
C THR A 175 8.35 -0.45 -14.46
N ILE A 176 7.96 -0.75 -13.22
CA ILE A 176 8.55 -0.22 -11.99
C ILE A 176 10.09 -0.24 -12.00
N LEU A 177 10.70 -1.22 -12.67
CA LEU A 177 12.16 -1.34 -12.80
C LEU A 177 12.75 -0.12 -13.53
N THR A 178 12.17 0.27 -14.66
CA THR A 178 12.59 1.46 -15.41
C THR A 178 12.51 2.71 -14.54
N VAL A 179 11.42 2.86 -13.79
CA VAL A 179 11.20 4.01 -12.91
C VAL A 179 12.23 4.04 -11.78
N ALA A 180 12.50 2.91 -11.14
CA ALA A 180 13.53 2.79 -10.10
C ALA A 180 14.93 3.16 -10.61
N ARG A 181 15.31 2.66 -11.80
CA ARG A 181 16.60 2.98 -12.43
C ARG A 181 16.72 4.46 -12.75
N GLU A 182 15.68 5.07 -13.32
CA GLU A 182 15.69 6.49 -13.69
C GLU A 182 15.65 7.41 -12.47
N ILE A 183 14.99 7.00 -11.37
CA ILE A 183 15.09 7.65 -10.06
C ILE A 183 16.54 7.63 -9.57
N GLY A 184 17.23 6.49 -9.62
CA GLY A 184 18.65 6.39 -9.25
C GLY A 184 19.54 7.34 -10.05
N VAL A 185 19.36 7.38 -11.37
CA VAL A 185 20.11 8.31 -12.26
C VAL A 185 19.80 9.78 -11.93
N ALA A 186 18.54 10.12 -11.66
CA ALA A 186 18.14 11.47 -11.29
C ALA A 186 18.73 11.89 -9.94
N ALA A 187 18.74 10.97 -8.97
CA ALA A 187 19.33 11.17 -7.66
C ALA A 187 20.85 11.44 -7.75
N GLU A 188 21.58 10.65 -8.53
CA GLU A 188 23.01 10.90 -8.79
C GLU A 188 23.25 12.27 -9.45
N SER A 189 22.45 12.62 -10.45
CA SER A 189 22.53 13.94 -11.10
C SER A 189 22.27 15.08 -10.11
N ALA A 190 21.28 14.92 -9.22
CA ALA A 190 20.92 15.91 -8.22
C ALA A 190 22.01 16.07 -7.15
N ALA A 191 22.62 14.98 -6.68
CA ALA A 191 23.69 15.02 -5.68
C ALA A 191 24.96 15.76 -6.16
N HIS A 192 25.14 15.93 -7.48
CA HIS A 192 26.18 16.79 -8.06
C HIS A 192 25.80 18.27 -8.09
N LYS A 193 24.51 18.60 -8.02
CA LYS A 193 23.98 19.98 -8.20
C LYS A 193 23.56 20.63 -6.89
N THR A 194 23.04 19.86 -5.94
CA THR A 194 22.53 20.38 -4.67
C THR A 194 23.02 19.55 -3.48
N ARG A 195 23.09 20.21 -2.33
CA ARG A 195 23.26 19.57 -1.01
C ARG A 195 21.98 19.54 -0.21
N ASP A 196 20.91 20.15 -0.72
CA ASP A 196 19.61 20.16 -0.08
C ASP A 196 18.82 18.92 -0.48
N ILE A 197 18.48 18.10 0.51
CA ILE A 197 17.70 16.87 0.34
C ILE A 197 16.27 17.20 -0.12
N ARG A 198 15.72 18.36 0.26
CA ARG A 198 14.42 18.82 -0.22
C ARG A 198 14.43 19.01 -1.74
N ASP A 199 15.42 19.75 -2.24
CA ASP A 199 15.59 19.97 -3.69
C ASP A 199 15.86 18.66 -4.42
N MET A 200 16.66 17.75 -3.83
CA MET A 200 16.94 16.44 -4.40
C MET A 200 15.67 15.60 -4.54
N LEU A 201 14.82 15.56 -3.51
CA LEU A 201 13.52 14.88 -3.56
C LEU A 201 12.60 15.46 -4.64
N ALA A 202 12.57 16.79 -4.80
CA ALA A 202 11.80 17.42 -5.88
C ALA A 202 12.25 16.96 -7.27
N HIS A 203 13.57 16.85 -7.49
CA HIS A 203 14.13 16.35 -8.74
C HIS A 203 13.81 14.85 -8.97
N ILE A 204 13.88 14.04 -7.92
CA ILE A 204 13.54 12.61 -7.98
C ILE A 204 12.07 12.43 -8.35
N VAL A 205 11.16 13.15 -7.70
CA VAL A 205 9.71 13.07 -7.97
C VAL A 205 9.39 13.47 -9.41
N ALA A 206 9.99 14.55 -9.92
CA ALA A 206 9.82 14.96 -11.30
C ALA A 206 10.30 13.90 -12.29
N ALA A 207 11.49 13.34 -12.07
CA ALA A 207 12.03 12.27 -12.91
C ALA A 207 11.18 10.98 -12.86
N ALA A 208 10.65 10.64 -11.69
CA ALA A 208 9.75 9.50 -11.53
C ALA A 208 8.45 9.69 -12.33
N ASP A 209 7.84 10.88 -12.28
CA ASP A 209 6.62 11.17 -13.05
C ASP A 209 6.89 11.13 -14.56
N GLU A 210 7.98 11.75 -15.03
CA GLU A 210 8.41 11.68 -16.43
C GLU A 210 8.69 10.25 -16.90
N SER A 211 9.29 9.42 -16.04
CA SER A 211 9.53 7.99 -16.31
C SER A 211 8.21 7.23 -16.47
N VAL A 212 7.30 7.40 -15.52
CA VAL A 212 5.96 6.78 -15.54
C VAL A 212 5.19 7.17 -16.80
N LEU A 213 5.21 8.44 -17.20
CA LEU A 213 4.55 8.91 -18.42
C LEU A 213 5.12 8.29 -19.70
N ARG A 214 6.39 7.87 -19.70
CA ARG A 214 7.06 7.23 -20.84
C ARG A 214 6.92 5.72 -20.86
N THR A 215 6.44 5.06 -19.79
CA THR A 215 6.31 3.60 -19.81
C THR A 215 5.45 3.05 -20.98
N PRO A 216 4.40 3.73 -21.48
CA PRO A 216 3.67 3.28 -22.67
C PRO A 216 4.51 3.33 -23.95
N GLU A 217 5.57 4.13 -24.01
CA GLU A 217 6.49 4.17 -25.15
C GLU A 217 7.43 2.95 -25.15
N LEU A 218 7.67 2.37 -23.97
CA LEU A 218 8.60 1.27 -23.74
C LEU A 218 7.90 -0.09 -23.76
N LEU A 219 6.65 -0.16 -23.30
CA LEU A 219 5.90 -1.40 -23.14
C LEU A 219 4.57 -1.37 -23.92
N PRO A 220 4.47 -2.10 -25.07
CA PRO A 220 3.34 -1.98 -25.98
C PRO A 220 1.95 -2.26 -25.39
N VAL A 221 1.85 -3.17 -24.41
CA VAL A 221 0.58 -3.49 -23.75
C VAL A 221 0.01 -2.29 -22.99
N LEU A 222 0.86 -1.50 -22.34
CA LEU A 222 0.47 -0.27 -21.67
C LEU A 222 -0.07 0.75 -22.69
N LYS A 223 0.61 0.89 -23.83
CA LYS A 223 0.18 1.76 -24.93
C LYS A 223 -1.18 1.38 -25.50
N GLN A 224 -1.42 0.09 -25.67
CA GLN A 224 -2.68 -0.44 -26.20
C GLN A 224 -3.82 -0.22 -25.21
N ALA A 225 -3.56 -0.39 -23.92
CA ALA A 225 -4.51 -0.11 -22.85
C ALA A 225 -4.71 1.40 -22.57
N GLY A 226 -3.81 2.25 -23.05
CA GLY A 226 -3.87 3.71 -22.83
C GLY A 226 -3.58 4.11 -21.39
N VAL A 227 -2.84 3.28 -20.65
CA VAL A 227 -2.47 3.50 -19.24
C VAL A 227 -0.95 3.50 -19.07
N VAL A 228 -0.47 4.05 -17.97
CA VAL A 228 0.94 3.96 -17.54
C VAL A 228 1.15 2.70 -16.69
N ASP A 229 2.41 2.41 -16.35
CA ASP A 229 2.73 1.26 -15.49
C ASP A 229 2.21 1.47 -14.07
N SER A 230 1.47 0.50 -13.55
CA SER A 230 0.90 0.56 -12.20
C SER A 230 1.99 0.58 -11.12
N GLY A 231 2.97 -0.32 -11.21
CA GLY A 231 4.07 -0.42 -10.25
C GLY A 231 4.92 0.86 -10.22
N GLY A 232 5.25 1.39 -11.40
CA GLY A 232 5.93 2.66 -11.59
C GLY A 232 5.15 3.83 -10.98
N LYS A 233 3.83 3.90 -11.20
CA LYS A 233 3.00 4.93 -10.56
C LYS A 233 2.96 4.78 -9.04
N GLY A 234 2.93 3.56 -8.52
CA GLY A 234 3.05 3.28 -7.10
C GLY A 234 4.36 3.79 -6.51
N LEU A 235 5.49 3.54 -7.19
CA LEU A 235 6.81 4.01 -6.76
C LEU A 235 6.92 5.55 -6.81
N PHE A 236 6.35 6.18 -7.84
CA PHE A 236 6.22 7.64 -7.90
C PHE A 236 5.50 8.19 -6.66
N LEU A 237 4.36 7.58 -6.27
CA LEU A 237 3.61 8.00 -5.09
C LEU A 237 4.44 7.86 -3.81
N VAL A 238 5.22 6.78 -3.66
CA VAL A 238 6.13 6.63 -2.51
C VAL A 238 7.05 7.83 -2.35
N PHE A 239 7.73 8.27 -3.42
CA PHE A 239 8.62 9.45 -3.36
C PHE A 239 7.85 10.77 -3.25
N GLU A 240 6.68 10.88 -3.88
CA GLU A 240 5.82 12.05 -3.75
C GLU A 240 5.41 12.27 -2.29
N GLY A 241 5.04 11.20 -1.57
CA GLY A 241 4.72 11.25 -0.14
C GLY A 241 5.89 11.78 0.70
N MET A 242 7.11 11.26 0.46
CA MET A 242 8.31 11.74 1.14
C MET A 242 8.58 13.24 0.88
N HIS A 243 8.46 13.66 -0.38
CA HIS A 243 8.65 15.07 -0.75
C HIS A 243 7.58 15.98 -0.14
N ARG A 244 6.32 15.53 -0.08
CA ARG A 244 5.21 16.26 0.56
C ARG A 244 5.49 16.53 2.03
N ALA A 245 5.92 15.51 2.78
CA ALA A 245 6.32 15.65 4.18
C ALA A 245 7.47 16.64 4.37
N MET A 246 8.47 16.63 3.47
CA MET A 246 9.62 17.54 3.55
C MET A 246 9.29 18.99 3.21
N THR A 247 8.16 19.23 2.55
CA THR A 247 7.74 20.55 2.07
C THR A 247 6.49 21.08 2.77
N GLY A 248 5.95 20.35 3.76
CA GLY A 248 4.72 20.72 4.47
C GLY A 248 3.47 20.67 3.59
N GLN A 249 3.52 19.91 2.49
CA GLN A 249 2.33 19.64 1.69
C GLN A 249 1.48 18.58 2.37
N TYR A 250 0.17 18.66 2.13
CA TYR A 250 -0.80 17.75 2.74
C TYR A 250 -0.49 16.28 2.42
N VAL A 251 -0.36 15.49 3.49
CA VAL A 251 -0.39 14.03 3.51
C VAL A 251 -1.53 13.64 4.47
N PRO A 252 -2.56 12.90 4.01
CA PRO A 252 -3.65 12.50 4.88
C PRO A 252 -3.15 11.58 5.98
N ALA A 253 -3.11 12.06 7.22
CA ALA A 253 -2.88 11.20 8.37
C ALA A 253 -4.10 10.29 8.54
N ARG A 254 -3.93 8.99 8.28
CA ARG A 254 -4.97 8.00 8.61
C ARG A 254 -4.94 7.76 10.11
N GLY A 255 -5.93 8.28 10.82
CA GLY A 255 -6.18 7.92 12.22
C GLY A 255 -6.61 6.46 12.32
N GLY A 256 -5.67 5.52 12.42
CA GLY A 256 -5.92 4.12 12.82
C GLY A 256 -6.77 3.25 11.88
N GLU A 257 -7.48 3.81 10.91
CA GLU A 257 -8.30 3.05 9.97
C GLU A 257 -7.39 2.41 8.92
N SER A 258 -7.15 1.11 9.11
CA SER A 258 -6.74 0.24 8.01
C SER A 258 -7.65 0.54 6.82
N PRO A 259 -7.15 0.49 5.58
CA PRO A 259 -8.07 0.28 4.47
C PRO A 259 -8.93 -0.90 4.90
N ALA A 260 -10.25 -0.76 4.85
CA ALA A 260 -11.11 -1.92 4.83
C ALA A 260 -10.73 -2.69 3.56
N VAL A 261 -9.67 -3.51 3.66
CA VAL A 261 -9.36 -4.53 2.66
C VAL A 261 -10.50 -5.55 2.69
N ASP A 262 -11.24 -5.61 3.80
CA ASP A 262 -12.52 -6.30 3.94
C ASP A 262 -13.67 -5.30 4.07
N GLU A 263 -14.28 -4.96 2.94
CA GLU A 263 -15.74 -4.74 2.80
C GLU A 263 -16.18 -4.62 1.32
N ARG A 264 -15.47 -5.28 0.39
CA ARG A 264 -15.85 -5.33 -1.04
C ARG A 264 -16.53 -6.64 -1.44
N TYR A 265 -17.41 -7.14 -0.58
CA TYR A 265 -18.22 -8.34 -0.83
C TYR A 265 -19.73 -8.09 -0.74
N GLU A 266 -20.20 -6.86 -0.92
CA GLU A 266 -21.62 -6.63 -1.12
C GLU A 266 -21.97 -6.88 -2.60
N GLN A 267 -22.78 -7.92 -2.81
CA GLN A 267 -23.12 -8.63 -4.06
C GLN A 267 -22.15 -9.74 -4.51
N MET A 268 -21.66 -10.59 -3.59
CA MET A 268 -21.22 -11.92 -4.03
C MET A 268 -22.41 -12.71 -4.57
N GLU A 269 -22.40 -13.05 -5.87
CA GLU A 269 -23.18 -14.18 -6.35
C GLU A 269 -22.92 -15.38 -5.42
N ARG A 270 -23.99 -16.11 -5.04
CA ARG A 270 -23.85 -17.26 -4.13
C ARG A 270 -22.77 -18.18 -4.66
N LYS A 271 -21.76 -18.50 -3.83
CA LYS A 271 -20.70 -19.46 -4.18
C LYS A 271 -21.32 -20.71 -4.82
N GLY A 272 -20.75 -21.15 -5.94
CA GLY A 272 -21.25 -22.29 -6.73
C GLY A 272 -22.45 -22.01 -7.65
N HIS A 273 -22.99 -20.78 -7.67
CA HIS A 273 -24.13 -20.38 -8.51
C HIS A 273 -23.76 -19.22 -9.45
N ARG A 274 -22.47 -18.96 -9.62
CA ARG A 274 -21.94 -17.87 -10.45
C ARG A 274 -21.54 -18.36 -11.83
N THR A 275 -21.50 -17.44 -12.78
CA THR A 275 -20.80 -17.72 -14.04
C THR A 275 -19.30 -17.73 -13.75
N LEU A 276 -18.63 -18.83 -14.14
CA LEU A 276 -17.18 -18.95 -14.01
C LEU A 276 -16.51 -18.29 -15.23
N PRO A 277 -15.45 -17.49 -15.04
CA PRO A 277 -14.68 -16.98 -16.16
C PRO A 277 -14.01 -18.13 -16.92
N ALA A 278 -13.67 -17.89 -18.18
CA ALA A 278 -12.78 -18.78 -18.90
C ALA A 278 -11.40 -18.75 -18.23
N ILE A 279 -10.71 -19.89 -18.21
CA ILE A 279 -9.34 -19.99 -17.69
C ILE A 279 -8.40 -19.44 -18.76
N GLU A 280 -7.82 -18.27 -18.50
CA GLU A 280 -6.88 -17.56 -19.38
C GLU A 280 -5.53 -17.37 -18.67
N TRP A 281 -5.53 -17.00 -17.39
CA TRP A 281 -4.32 -16.71 -16.60
C TRP A 281 -4.05 -17.73 -15.48
N GLY A 282 -5.07 -18.42 -14.96
CA GLY A 282 -4.89 -19.41 -13.89
C GLY A 282 -4.80 -18.77 -12.50
N PHE A 283 -3.79 -19.15 -11.72
CA PHE A 283 -3.67 -18.79 -10.30
C PHE A 283 -2.37 -18.08 -10.01
N ASP A 284 -2.45 -17.04 -9.19
CA ASP A 284 -1.30 -16.51 -8.47
C ASP A 284 -1.09 -17.32 -7.18
N VAL A 285 0.10 -17.86 -6.99
CA VAL A 285 0.48 -18.66 -5.83
C VAL A 285 1.65 -18.02 -5.13
N GLN A 286 1.44 -17.67 -3.86
CA GLN A 286 2.44 -17.05 -3.01
C GLN A 286 2.57 -17.84 -1.70
N PHE A 287 3.80 -18.01 -1.20
CA PHE A 287 4.06 -18.62 0.10
C PHE A 287 5.48 -18.33 0.59
N LEU A 288 5.69 -18.56 1.88
CA LEU A 288 7.00 -18.58 2.52
C LEU A 288 7.44 -20.02 2.77
N ILE A 289 8.75 -20.26 2.68
CA ILE A 289 9.43 -21.50 3.03
C ILE A 289 10.42 -21.18 4.15
N GLU A 290 10.10 -21.58 5.37
CA GLU A 290 11.01 -21.52 6.50
C GLU A 290 11.94 -22.73 6.50
N GLN A 291 13.21 -22.50 6.87
CA GLN A 291 14.26 -23.52 6.93
C GLN A 291 14.37 -24.34 5.63
N PRO A 292 14.57 -23.68 4.47
CA PRO A 292 14.69 -24.37 3.19
C PRO A 292 15.84 -25.39 3.21
N ASN A 293 15.59 -26.57 2.67
CA ASN A 293 16.57 -27.65 2.54
C ASN A 293 17.39 -27.58 1.23
N LYS A 294 17.19 -26.52 0.44
CA LYS A 294 17.87 -26.25 -0.84
C LYS A 294 18.38 -24.80 -0.87
N PRO A 295 19.44 -24.52 -1.63
CA PRO A 295 19.84 -23.14 -1.93
C PRO A 295 18.74 -22.36 -2.64
N VAL A 296 18.64 -21.06 -2.37
CA VAL A 296 17.64 -20.15 -2.96
C VAL A 296 17.67 -20.19 -4.49
N ASP A 297 18.85 -20.16 -5.10
CA ASP A 297 19.01 -20.22 -6.56
C ASP A 297 18.40 -21.49 -7.18
N THR A 298 18.50 -22.63 -6.47
CA THR A 298 17.88 -23.89 -6.91
C THR A 298 16.36 -23.81 -6.79
N ILE A 299 15.86 -23.22 -5.71
CA ILE A 299 14.41 -23.00 -5.51
C ILE A 299 13.88 -22.08 -6.61
N ALA A 300 14.58 -20.99 -6.90
CA ALA A 300 14.22 -20.05 -7.95
C ALA A 300 14.16 -20.73 -9.33
N ALA A 301 15.18 -21.54 -9.68
CA ALA A 301 15.21 -22.28 -10.94
C ALA A 301 14.08 -23.32 -11.04
N ASP A 302 13.82 -24.06 -9.95
CA ASP A 302 12.74 -25.05 -9.90
C ASP A 302 11.37 -24.37 -10.07
N ILE A 303 11.09 -23.31 -9.33
CA ILE A 303 9.83 -22.54 -9.43
C ILE A 303 9.66 -21.90 -10.81
N ALA A 304 10.73 -21.34 -11.38
CA ALA A 304 10.68 -20.74 -12.71
C ALA A 304 10.37 -21.75 -13.82
N ALA A 305 10.64 -23.04 -13.59
CA ALA A 305 10.25 -24.11 -14.52
C ALA A 305 8.77 -24.53 -14.38
N MET A 306 8.07 -24.10 -13.32
CA MET A 306 6.69 -24.49 -13.04
C MET A 306 5.64 -23.53 -13.63
N GLY A 307 6.00 -22.25 -13.84
CA GLY A 307 5.03 -21.22 -14.21
C GLY A 307 5.64 -19.93 -14.72
N ASP A 308 4.77 -18.95 -14.92
CA ASP A 308 5.10 -17.64 -15.46
C ASP A 308 5.31 -16.62 -14.34
N CYS A 309 6.01 -15.53 -14.68
CA CYS A 309 6.36 -14.44 -13.76
C CYS A 309 6.87 -14.91 -12.38
N PRO A 310 7.83 -15.86 -12.33
CA PRO A 310 8.36 -16.36 -11.08
C PRO A 310 9.18 -15.27 -10.39
N LEU A 311 8.99 -15.15 -9.09
CA LEU A 311 9.80 -14.28 -8.24
C LEU A 311 10.09 -15.04 -6.94
N VAL A 312 11.37 -15.31 -6.73
CA VAL A 312 11.85 -16.09 -5.59
C VAL A 312 13.01 -15.33 -4.95
N GLU A 313 12.88 -15.05 -3.67
CA GLU A 313 13.85 -14.26 -2.91
C GLU A 313 13.99 -14.77 -1.48
N GLY A 314 15.08 -14.39 -0.81
CA GLY A 314 15.33 -14.74 0.58
C GLY A 314 16.72 -15.32 0.78
N ASP A 315 16.88 -16.10 1.85
CA ASP A 315 18.16 -16.65 2.30
C ASP A 315 18.01 -18.09 2.82
N GLU A 316 19.02 -18.60 3.53
CA GLU A 316 19.01 -19.93 4.14
C GLU A 316 17.97 -20.12 5.27
N HIS A 317 17.33 -19.05 5.74
CA HIS A 317 16.36 -19.08 6.83
C HIS A 317 14.93 -18.96 6.33
N LEU A 318 14.69 -18.06 5.38
CA LEU A 318 13.37 -17.79 4.83
C LEU A 318 13.46 -17.55 3.33
N VAL A 319 12.65 -18.27 2.56
CA VAL A 319 12.49 -18.05 1.11
C VAL A 319 11.04 -17.69 0.82
N LYS A 320 10.84 -16.62 0.08
CA LYS A 320 9.56 -16.21 -0.47
C LYS A 320 9.42 -16.68 -1.90
N VAL A 321 8.24 -17.19 -2.23
CA VAL A 321 7.89 -17.65 -3.57
C VAL A 321 6.64 -16.93 -4.03
N HIS A 322 6.68 -16.44 -5.27
CA HIS A 322 5.55 -15.96 -6.06
C HIS A 322 5.65 -16.60 -7.45
N VAL A 323 4.56 -17.17 -7.95
CA VAL A 323 4.52 -17.74 -9.31
C VAL A 323 3.09 -17.83 -9.84
N HIS A 324 2.92 -17.54 -11.13
CA HIS A 324 1.64 -17.72 -11.82
C HIS A 324 1.58 -19.11 -12.47
N VAL A 325 0.58 -19.91 -12.11
CA VAL A 325 0.43 -21.30 -12.57
C VAL A 325 -1.02 -21.67 -12.85
N PHE A 326 -1.24 -22.59 -13.78
CA PHE A 326 -2.56 -23.21 -13.97
C PHE A 326 -2.89 -24.30 -12.95
N ASP A 327 -1.86 -24.95 -12.39
CA ASP A 327 -1.99 -25.94 -11.31
C ASP A 327 -1.30 -25.41 -10.04
N PRO A 328 -2.05 -24.83 -9.10
CA PRO A 328 -1.48 -24.30 -7.85
C PRO A 328 -0.95 -25.41 -6.93
N GLY A 329 -1.37 -26.67 -7.13
CA GLY A 329 -0.89 -27.79 -6.36
C GLY A 329 0.58 -28.10 -6.60
N LEU A 330 1.11 -27.79 -7.79
CA LEU A 330 2.50 -28.04 -8.16
C LEU A 330 3.51 -27.24 -7.31
N PRO A 331 3.49 -25.90 -7.27
CA PRO A 331 4.44 -25.13 -6.46
C PRO A 331 4.23 -25.31 -4.95
N ILE A 332 2.99 -25.52 -4.49
CA ILE A 332 2.71 -25.79 -3.06
C ILE A 332 3.35 -27.11 -2.63
N SER A 333 3.14 -28.17 -3.44
CA SER A 333 3.72 -29.49 -3.16
C SER A 333 5.25 -29.45 -3.17
N TYR A 334 5.83 -28.64 -4.06
CA TYR A 334 7.26 -28.36 -4.07
C TYR A 334 7.74 -27.68 -2.78
N GLY A 335 7.02 -26.64 -2.33
CA GLY A 335 7.33 -25.93 -1.08
C GLY A 335 7.33 -26.87 0.13
N ILE A 336 6.31 -27.72 0.24
CA ILE A 336 6.19 -28.74 1.31
C ILE A 336 7.39 -29.71 1.31
N ALA A 337 7.89 -30.09 0.13
CA ALA A 337 9.05 -30.96 0.02
C ALA A 337 10.38 -30.25 0.34
N THR A 338 10.39 -28.92 0.30
CA THR A 338 11.60 -28.09 0.38
C THR A 338 11.80 -27.46 1.77
N GLY A 339 10.75 -27.24 2.55
CA GLY A 339 10.86 -26.71 3.90
C GLY A 339 9.52 -26.64 4.62
N PHE A 340 9.41 -25.78 5.63
CA PHE A 340 8.16 -25.55 6.35
C PHE A 340 7.40 -24.38 5.72
N ILE A 341 6.24 -24.65 5.10
CA ILE A 341 5.49 -23.60 4.40
C ILE A 341 4.60 -22.78 5.32
N THR A 342 4.63 -21.47 5.17
CA THR A 342 3.77 -20.50 5.89
C THR A 342 3.24 -19.42 4.93
N ASP A 343 2.26 -18.64 5.38
CA ASP A 343 1.61 -17.54 4.62
C ASP A 343 1.22 -17.91 3.16
N VAL A 344 0.52 -19.03 3.01
CA VAL A 344 0.08 -19.53 1.70
C VAL A 344 -1.12 -18.73 1.20
N VAL A 345 -0.97 -18.10 0.03
CA VAL A 345 -2.00 -17.36 -0.68
C VAL A 345 -2.18 -17.99 -2.07
N VAL A 346 -3.43 -18.23 -2.45
CA VAL A 346 -3.81 -18.71 -3.79
C VAL A 346 -4.98 -17.88 -4.28
N GLU A 347 -4.75 -17.11 -5.35
CA GLU A 347 -5.73 -16.21 -5.92
C GLU A 347 -6.03 -16.60 -7.37
N ASN A 348 -7.32 -16.66 -7.73
CA ASN A 348 -7.72 -16.96 -9.09
C ASN A 348 -7.68 -15.66 -9.91
N MET A 349 -6.71 -15.56 -10.81
CA MET A 349 -6.50 -14.34 -11.60
C MET A 349 -7.61 -14.10 -12.62
N ASP A 350 -8.26 -15.15 -13.13
CA ASP A 350 -9.39 -15.03 -14.05
C ASP A 350 -10.61 -14.38 -13.37
N ASP A 351 -10.85 -14.72 -12.10
CA ASP A 351 -11.88 -14.11 -11.27
C ASP A 351 -11.58 -12.63 -10.99
N MET A 352 -10.34 -12.32 -10.65
CA MET A 352 -9.90 -10.95 -10.39
C MET A 352 -10.01 -10.08 -11.64
N ALA A 353 -9.53 -10.58 -12.79
CA ALA A 353 -9.64 -9.89 -14.07
C ALA A 353 -11.09 -9.65 -14.49
N MET A 354 -11.99 -10.63 -14.28
CA MET A 354 -13.42 -10.45 -14.54
C MET A 354 -14.03 -9.36 -13.64
N ALA A 355 -13.72 -9.35 -12.35
CA ALA A 355 -14.19 -8.34 -11.41
C ALA A 355 -13.65 -6.94 -11.78
N MET A 356 -12.41 -6.85 -12.24
CA MET A 356 -11.78 -5.61 -12.68
C MET A 356 -12.46 -5.04 -13.94
N ARG A 357 -12.77 -5.90 -14.92
CA ARG A 357 -13.55 -5.51 -16.12
C ARG A 357 -14.92 -4.95 -15.75
N GLN A 358 -15.65 -5.62 -14.86
CA GLN A 358 -16.98 -5.18 -14.39
C GLN A 358 -16.94 -3.81 -13.68
N ARG A 359 -15.84 -3.48 -12.98
CA ARG A 359 -15.66 -2.17 -12.33
C ARG A 359 -15.31 -1.05 -13.31
N THR A 360 -14.72 -1.40 -14.45
CA THR A 360 -14.20 -0.45 -15.45
C THR A 360 -15.19 -0.21 -16.59
N GLU A 361 -16.08 -1.17 -16.86
CA GLU A 361 -17.17 -1.00 -17.81
C GLU A 361 -18.23 -0.03 -17.23
N PRO A 362 -18.68 0.98 -18.01
CA PRO A 362 -19.82 1.78 -17.60
C PRO A 362 -21.04 0.87 -17.46
N ALA A 363 -21.80 1.03 -16.37
CA ALA A 363 -23.05 0.31 -16.17
C ALA A 363 -23.90 0.37 -17.44
N PRO A 364 -24.49 -0.75 -17.90
CA PRO A 364 -25.28 -0.76 -19.12
C PRO A 364 -26.38 0.30 -19.03
N ALA A 365 -26.46 1.16 -20.05
CA ALA A 365 -27.40 2.28 -20.15
C ALA A 365 -28.88 1.85 -20.21
N ASP A 366 -29.17 0.56 -20.18
CA ASP A 366 -30.50 -0.04 -20.25
C ASP A 366 -30.76 -0.99 -19.06
N ALA A 367 -30.49 -0.55 -17.84
CA ALA A 367 -31.22 -1.11 -16.71
C ALA A 367 -32.69 -0.64 -16.87
N PRO A 368 -33.68 -1.54 -17.04
CA PRO A 368 -35.08 -1.13 -17.02
C PRO A 368 -35.29 -0.41 -15.69
N ALA A 369 -35.80 0.83 -15.76
CA ALA A 369 -36.16 1.60 -14.58
C ALA A 369 -36.92 0.67 -13.63
N ALA A 370 -36.35 0.42 -12.46
CA ALA A 370 -37.03 -0.34 -11.44
C ALA A 370 -38.36 0.37 -11.18
N GLU A 371 -39.46 -0.21 -11.67
CA GLU A 371 -40.79 0.20 -11.25
C GLU A 371 -40.77 0.12 -9.73
N SER A 372 -40.90 1.28 -9.09
CA SER A 372 -41.05 1.35 -7.65
C SER A 372 -42.21 0.42 -7.29
N PRO A 373 -42.02 -0.57 -6.40
CA PRO A 373 -43.14 -1.37 -5.95
C PRO A 373 -44.13 -0.40 -5.32
N GLY A 374 -45.29 -0.25 -5.98
CA GLY A 374 -46.39 0.55 -5.47
C GLY A 374 -46.64 0.12 -4.03
N ALA A 375 -46.63 1.10 -3.12
CA ALA A 375 -46.85 0.86 -1.71
C ALA A 375 -48.06 -0.07 -1.52
N PRO A 376 -47.93 -1.19 -0.80
CA PRO A 376 -49.08 -2.00 -0.50
C PRO A 376 -50.02 -1.15 0.35
N MET A 377 -51.24 -0.93 -0.12
CA MET A 377 -52.31 -0.38 0.71
C MET A 377 -52.52 -1.34 1.88
N LEU A 378 -52.08 -0.93 3.06
CA LEU A 378 -52.38 -1.61 4.31
C LEU A 378 -53.87 -1.41 4.59
N ASP A 379 -54.62 -2.50 4.55
CA ASP A 379 -56.00 -2.56 5.01
C ASP A 379 -56.01 -2.45 6.54
N GLU A 380 -56.61 -1.39 7.09
CA GLU A 380 -56.64 -1.07 8.53
C GLU A 380 -57.45 -2.07 9.39
N ALA A 381 -57.82 -3.24 8.84
CA ALA A 381 -58.67 -4.21 9.52
C ALA A 381 -57.93 -5.27 10.36
N ILE A 382 -56.59 -5.30 10.40
CA ILE A 382 -55.85 -6.34 11.14
C ILE A 382 -54.69 -5.74 11.94
N ILE A 383 -55.01 -5.13 13.09
CA ILE A 383 -54.03 -4.91 14.17
C ILE A 383 -54.59 -5.57 15.43
N GLY A 384 -54.09 -6.76 15.76
CA GLY A 384 -54.26 -7.39 17.06
C GLY A 384 -53.16 -6.94 18.01
N ILE A 385 -53.50 -6.17 19.04
CA ILE A 385 -52.58 -5.79 20.12
C ILE A 385 -52.47 -6.97 21.10
N VAL A 386 -51.25 -7.48 21.31
CA VAL A 386 -50.93 -8.34 22.45
C VAL A 386 -50.05 -7.55 23.41
N ALA A 387 -50.59 -7.25 24.59
CA ALA A 387 -49.83 -6.66 25.69
C ALA A 387 -49.14 -7.78 26.48
N VAL A 388 -47.83 -7.64 26.71
CA VAL A 388 -47.08 -8.43 27.69
C VAL A 388 -46.72 -7.49 28.84
N THR A 389 -47.27 -7.77 30.02
CA THR A 389 -46.88 -7.11 31.28
C THR A 389 -45.67 -7.80 31.91
N PRO A 390 -44.84 -7.07 32.67
CA PRO A 390 -43.50 -7.48 33.10
C PRO A 390 -43.45 -8.70 34.02
#